data_AF-A0A841D1C1-F1
#
_entry.id   AF-A0A841D1C1-F1
#
_cell.length_a   1.000
_cell.length_b   1.000
_cell.length_c   1.000
_cell.angle_alpha   90.00
_cell.angle_beta   90.00
_cell.angle_gamma   90.00
#
_symmetry.space_group_name_H-M   'P 1'
#
loop_
_entity.id
_entity.type
_entity.pdbx_description
1 polymer ?
#
loop_
_entity_poly.entity_id
_entity_poly.type
_entity_poly.pdbx_seq_one_letter_code
_entity_poly.pdbx_strand_id
1 'polypeptide(L)'
;MTRHYLMCRPDHFAVEYAINPWMDPGAGADREVAIRQWEGLKSAYEGLGHRVSLIDPLEGLPDMVFAANGALVVGGRVYGARFAHPERAAEGPAYLRWFTDNGYDRVHAAASVNEGEGDFLTLDHVVLAGTGFRTDVAAHAEAQEFLGRPVVTLRLVDPRFYHLDTALFPLDGRNVAYFPGAFSAGSREVLRHLFPDAVIADADDAAVLGLNAVSDGTSVVISAEASGLQLELKRRGFEVVPVELSELRKAGGGPKCCTLEIRG
;
A
#
# COMPACT_ATOMS: atom_id res chain seq x y z
N MET A 1 -9.91 14.44 -9.56
CA MET A 1 -11.00 14.40 -8.55
C MET A 1 -10.34 14.33 -7.19
N THR A 2 -10.89 14.97 -6.16
CA THR A 2 -10.36 14.88 -4.79
C THR A 2 -10.41 13.44 -4.30
N ARG A 3 -9.24 12.87 -3.94
CA ARG A 3 -9.13 11.57 -3.28
C ARG A 3 -9.31 11.73 -1.76
N HIS A 4 -9.69 10.65 -1.09
CA HIS A 4 -9.80 10.59 0.36
C HIS A 4 -8.88 9.49 0.89
N TYR A 5 -7.93 9.85 1.73
CA TYR A 5 -6.99 8.93 2.35
C TYR A 5 -7.22 8.81 3.85
N LEU A 6 -6.99 7.62 4.39
CA LEU A 6 -6.84 7.36 5.82
C LEU A 6 -5.36 7.10 6.11
N MET A 7 -4.83 7.77 7.12
CA MET A 7 -3.46 7.60 7.60
C MET A 7 -3.43 7.49 9.12
N CYS A 8 -2.39 6.88 9.67
CA CYS A 8 -2.15 6.78 11.10
C CYS A 8 -0.85 7.50 11.45
N ARG A 9 -0.86 8.40 12.43
CA ARG A 9 0.34 9.14 12.83
C ARG A 9 1.33 8.20 13.55
N PRO A 10 2.64 8.25 13.26
CA PRO A 10 3.63 7.32 13.83
C PRO A 10 4.05 7.64 15.28
N ASP A 11 3.10 7.98 16.17
CA ASP A 11 3.42 8.38 17.55
C ASP A 11 4.01 7.24 18.40
N HIS A 12 3.73 5.99 18.01
CA HIS A 12 4.28 4.77 18.63
C HIS A 12 5.23 4.00 17.69
N PHE A 13 5.65 4.58 16.58
CA PHE A 13 6.48 3.88 15.59
C PHE A 13 7.86 3.52 16.16
N ALA A 14 8.24 2.26 15.94
CA ALA A 14 9.54 1.70 16.27
C ALA A 14 9.77 0.42 15.43
N VAL A 15 11.03 0.03 15.25
CA VAL A 15 11.39 -1.28 14.69
C VAL A 15 11.82 -2.18 15.83
N GLU A 16 10.86 -2.91 16.42
CA GLU A 16 11.07 -3.74 17.63
C GLU A 16 11.19 -5.24 17.33
N TYR A 17 10.76 -5.67 16.15
CA TYR A 17 10.76 -7.04 15.68
C TYR A 17 11.07 -7.09 14.17
N ALA A 18 11.27 -8.29 13.63
CA ALA A 18 11.54 -8.50 12.21
C ALA A 18 10.56 -9.52 11.60
N ILE A 19 9.59 -9.02 10.83
CA ILE A 19 8.59 -9.82 10.09
C ILE A 19 8.72 -9.64 8.57
N ASN A 20 9.76 -8.94 8.12
CA ASN A 20 10.15 -8.81 6.72
C ASN A 20 11.67 -8.53 6.60
N PRO A 21 12.27 -8.68 5.41
CA PRO A 21 13.72 -8.53 5.22
C PRO A 21 14.29 -7.11 5.41
N TRP A 22 13.45 -6.07 5.49
CA TRP A 22 13.89 -4.69 5.68
C TRP A 22 14.11 -4.32 7.14
N MET A 23 13.42 -5.02 8.04
CA MET A 23 13.45 -4.75 9.47
C MET A 23 14.74 -5.24 10.12
N ASP A 24 15.46 -4.31 10.74
CA ASP A 24 16.59 -4.59 11.63
C ASP A 24 16.35 -3.94 13.00
N PRO A 25 15.87 -4.71 14.00
CA PRO A 25 15.66 -4.21 15.36
C PRO A 25 16.94 -3.69 16.03
N GLY A 26 18.11 -4.16 15.60
CA GLY A 26 19.40 -3.67 16.11
C GLY A 26 19.73 -2.26 15.62
N ALA A 27 19.30 -1.90 14.41
CA ALA A 27 19.44 -0.56 13.86
C ALA A 27 18.36 0.41 14.36
N GLY A 28 17.15 -0.10 14.64
CA GLY A 28 16.01 0.68 15.10
C GLY A 28 15.55 1.77 14.11
N ALA A 29 14.73 2.71 14.58
CA ALA A 29 14.30 3.87 13.82
C ALA A 29 14.24 5.13 14.68
N ASP A 30 14.48 6.28 14.06
CA ASP A 30 14.30 7.59 14.68
C ASP A 30 12.84 8.03 14.52
N ARG A 31 12.08 7.95 15.61
CA ARG A 31 10.66 8.28 15.63
C ARG A 31 10.39 9.75 15.31
N GLU A 32 11.23 10.69 15.76
CA GLU A 32 11.00 12.11 15.47
C GLU A 32 11.21 12.41 13.99
N VAL A 33 12.21 11.79 13.36
CA VAL A 33 12.41 11.86 11.91
C VAL A 33 11.24 11.19 11.18
N ALA A 34 10.79 10.01 11.61
CA ALA A 34 9.65 9.32 11.01
C ALA A 34 8.36 10.17 11.05
N ILE A 35 8.09 10.84 12.17
CA ILE A 35 6.96 11.79 12.30
C ILE A 35 7.09 12.94 11.29
N ARG A 36 8.26 13.59 11.19
CA ARG A 36 8.46 14.69 10.23
C ARG A 36 8.29 14.23 8.78
N GLN A 37 8.82 13.06 8.45
CA GLN A 37 8.69 12.45 7.12
C GLN A 37 7.23 12.14 6.78
N TRP A 38 6.50 11.52 7.72
CA TRP A 38 5.09 11.24 7.58
C TRP A 38 4.23 12.52 7.45
N GLU A 39 4.55 13.57 8.22
CA GLU A 39 3.87 14.87 8.10
C GLU A 39 4.13 15.51 6.73
N GLY A 40 5.33 15.33 6.17
CA GLY A 40 5.65 15.71 4.80
C GLY A 40 4.79 14.97 3.76
N LEU A 41 4.61 13.66 3.91
CA LEU A 41 3.72 12.86 3.07
C LEU A 41 2.26 13.34 3.15
N LYS A 42 1.73 13.50 4.36
CA LYS A 42 0.38 14.03 4.58
C LYS A 42 0.20 15.40 3.93
N SER A 43 1.18 16.30 4.11
CA SER A 43 1.14 17.65 3.54
C SER A 43 1.18 17.63 2.01
N ALA A 44 1.89 16.67 1.40
CA ALA A 44 1.90 16.50 -0.05
C ALA A 44 0.48 16.17 -0.58
N TYR A 45 -0.25 15.27 0.09
CA TYR A 45 -1.63 14.96 -0.30
C TYR A 45 -2.57 16.16 -0.14
N GLU A 46 -2.46 16.90 0.97
CA GLU A 46 -3.28 18.10 1.20
C GLU A 46 -2.95 19.22 0.20
N GLY A 47 -1.67 19.38 -0.17
CA GLY A 47 -1.22 20.31 -1.20
C GLY A 47 -1.75 19.99 -2.59
N LEU A 48 -1.96 18.70 -2.91
CA LEU A 48 -2.64 18.24 -4.12
C LEU A 48 -4.18 18.37 -4.05
N GLY A 49 -4.72 18.90 -2.95
CA GLY A 49 -6.17 19.10 -2.76
C GLY A 49 -6.93 17.83 -2.39
N HIS A 50 -6.24 16.82 -1.87
CA HIS A 50 -6.86 15.60 -1.34
C HIS A 50 -7.30 15.77 0.13
N ARG A 51 -8.24 14.94 0.56
CA ARG A 51 -8.68 14.86 1.95
C ARG A 51 -7.88 13.79 2.67
N VAL A 52 -7.30 14.12 3.83
CA VAL A 52 -6.68 13.15 4.72
C VAL A 52 -7.47 13.07 6.03
N SER A 53 -7.94 11.88 6.36
CA SER A 53 -8.49 11.51 7.66
C SER A 53 -7.45 10.75 8.47
N LEU A 54 -7.54 10.86 9.80
CA LEU A 54 -6.63 10.17 10.71
C LEU A 54 -7.37 9.14 11.56
N ILE A 55 -6.69 8.03 11.81
CA ILE A 55 -6.99 7.10 12.90
C ILE A 55 -5.99 7.35 14.03
N ASP A 56 -6.45 7.24 15.28
CA ASP A 56 -5.59 7.38 16.44
C ASP A 56 -4.65 6.15 16.54
N PRO A 57 -3.33 6.35 16.70
CA PRO A 57 -2.39 5.25 16.89
C PRO A 57 -2.63 4.57 18.24
N LEU A 58 -2.35 3.27 18.32
CA LEU A 58 -2.47 2.49 19.55
C LEU A 58 -1.08 2.12 20.07
N GLU A 59 -0.90 2.26 21.38
CA GLU A 59 0.33 1.84 22.06
C GLU A 59 0.54 0.32 21.87
N GLY A 60 1.78 -0.07 21.60
CA GLY A 60 2.16 -1.46 21.33
C GLY A 60 1.90 -1.93 19.89
N LEU A 61 1.39 -1.08 19.00
CA LEU A 61 1.21 -1.37 17.57
C LEU A 61 2.06 -0.42 16.70
N PRO A 62 3.39 -0.60 16.65
CA PRO A 62 4.28 0.34 15.96
C PRO A 62 4.02 0.40 14.45
N ASP A 63 3.60 -0.72 13.84
CA ASP A 63 3.30 -0.81 12.41
C ASP A 63 1.92 -0.24 12.02
N MET A 64 1.13 0.25 12.99
CA MET A 64 -0.18 0.83 12.71
C MET A 64 -0.11 2.06 11.81
N VAL A 65 1.06 2.72 11.71
CA VAL A 65 1.35 3.77 10.71
C VAL A 65 1.10 3.30 9.26
N PHE A 66 1.26 2.01 8.97
CA PHE A 66 1.06 1.42 7.65
C PHE A 66 -0.42 1.15 7.36
N ALA A 67 -1.16 2.25 7.19
CA ALA A 67 -2.61 2.26 7.04
C ALA A 67 -3.12 1.45 5.85
N ALA A 68 -2.36 1.31 4.77
CA ALA A 68 -2.76 0.49 3.62
C ALA A 68 -3.15 -0.93 4.03
N ASN A 69 -2.53 -1.48 5.06
CA ASN A 69 -2.84 -2.84 5.48
C ASN A 69 -4.11 -2.97 6.33
N GLY A 70 -4.76 -1.87 6.72
CA GLY A 70 -5.89 -1.89 7.63
C GLY A 70 -7.20 -2.41 7.03
N ALA A 71 -7.43 -2.12 5.75
CA ALA A 71 -8.60 -2.57 5.00
C ALA A 71 -8.39 -2.35 3.49
N LEU A 72 -9.35 -2.80 2.69
CA LEU A 72 -9.54 -2.45 1.29
C LEU A 72 -10.93 -1.81 1.12
N VAL A 73 -11.00 -0.66 0.44
CA VAL A 73 -12.28 0.02 0.21
C VAL A 73 -12.57 0.16 -1.28
N VAL A 74 -13.73 -0.36 -1.73
CA VAL A 74 -14.17 -0.26 -3.13
C VAL A 74 -15.67 0.03 -3.21
N GLY A 75 -16.04 1.16 -3.81
CA GLY A 75 -17.44 1.55 -4.00
C GLY A 75 -18.21 1.64 -2.67
N GLY A 76 -17.56 2.21 -1.65
CA GLY A 76 -18.09 2.36 -0.29
C GLY A 76 -18.15 1.08 0.54
N ARG A 77 -17.67 -0.06 0.02
CA ARG A 77 -17.60 -1.34 0.76
C ARG A 77 -16.23 -1.51 1.40
N VAL A 78 -16.19 -1.81 2.69
CA VAL A 78 -14.96 -1.94 3.48
C VAL A 78 -14.69 -3.42 3.77
N TYR A 79 -13.65 -3.97 3.16
CA TYR A 79 -13.15 -5.32 3.44
C TYR A 79 -12.00 -5.24 4.46
N GLY A 80 -12.24 -5.72 5.68
CA GLY A 80 -11.28 -5.63 6.78
C GLY A 80 -10.07 -6.54 6.62
N ALA A 81 -8.94 -6.13 7.18
CA ALA A 81 -7.74 -6.95 7.20
C ALA A 81 -7.71 -7.98 8.34
N ARG A 82 -7.05 -9.10 8.06
CA ARG A 82 -6.72 -10.15 9.03
C ARG A 82 -5.26 -10.52 8.82
N PHE A 83 -4.39 -9.95 9.63
CA PHE A 83 -2.94 -10.06 9.48
C PHE A 83 -2.41 -11.48 9.65
N ALA A 84 -1.34 -11.79 8.91
CA ALA A 84 -0.66 -13.08 8.98
C ALA A 84 0.16 -13.23 10.27
N HIS A 85 0.71 -12.12 10.76
CA HIS A 85 1.60 -12.06 11.90
C HIS A 85 0.87 -11.60 13.18
N PRO A 86 1.09 -12.28 14.32
CA PRO A 86 0.44 -11.92 15.59
C PRO A 86 0.81 -10.50 16.06
N GLU A 87 2.00 -10.01 15.72
CA GLU A 87 2.49 -8.67 16.06
C GLU A 87 1.55 -7.57 15.53
N ARG A 88 0.91 -7.79 14.37
CA ARG A 88 0.00 -6.84 13.71
C ARG A 88 -1.48 -7.21 13.86
N ALA A 89 -1.81 -8.32 14.51
CA ALA A 89 -3.16 -8.88 14.53
C ALA A 89 -4.23 -7.93 15.10
N ALA A 90 -3.86 -7.07 16.06
CA ALA A 90 -4.77 -6.12 16.68
C ALA A 90 -5.06 -4.88 15.81
N GLU A 91 -4.27 -4.62 14.77
CA GLU A 91 -4.46 -3.47 13.88
C GLU A 91 -5.73 -3.62 13.04
N GLY A 92 -6.01 -4.82 12.52
CA GLY A 92 -7.17 -5.09 11.66
C GLY A 92 -8.50 -4.67 12.32
N PRO A 93 -8.81 -5.17 13.55
CA PRO A 93 -9.97 -4.71 14.31
C PRO A 93 -9.98 -3.21 14.61
N ALA A 94 -8.82 -2.57 14.80
CA ALA A 94 -8.75 -1.12 15.05
C ALA A 94 -9.16 -0.31 13.82
N TYR A 95 -8.63 -0.66 12.64
CA TYR A 95 -9.03 -0.04 11.37
C TYR A 95 -10.50 -0.29 11.04
N LEU A 96 -10.98 -1.52 11.25
CA LEU A 96 -12.38 -1.87 10.99
C LEU A 96 -13.34 -1.03 11.86
N ARG A 97 -12.99 -0.84 13.14
CA ARG A 97 -13.75 0.00 14.07
C ARG A 97 -13.75 1.46 13.64
N TRP A 98 -12.63 1.99 13.16
CA TRP A 98 -12.59 3.36 12.63
C TRP A 98 -13.61 3.55 11.51
N PHE A 99 -13.74 2.59 10.58
CA PHE A 99 -14.76 2.66 9.53
C PHE A 99 -16.19 2.64 10.08
N THR A 100 -16.50 1.74 11.02
CA THR A 100 -17.85 1.70 11.61
C THR A 100 -18.19 2.99 12.35
N ASP A 101 -17.25 3.55 13.10
CA ASP A 101 -17.43 4.77 13.89
C ASP A 101 -17.56 6.02 13.00
N ASN A 102 -17.05 5.97 11.77
CA ASN A 102 -17.13 7.05 10.78
C ASN A 102 -18.27 6.86 9.75
N GLY A 103 -19.25 6.00 10.06
CA GLY A 103 -20.50 5.91 9.30
C GLY A 103 -20.47 5.02 8.06
N TYR A 104 -19.44 4.17 7.91
CA TYR A 104 -19.43 3.13 6.88
C TYR A 104 -20.30 1.96 7.35
N ASP A 105 -21.37 1.67 6.63
CA ASP A 105 -22.37 0.66 6.97
C ASP A 105 -22.13 -0.70 6.29
N ARG A 106 -21.40 -0.71 5.18
CA ARG A 106 -21.04 -1.91 4.41
C ARG A 106 -19.65 -2.40 4.76
N VAL A 107 -19.53 -2.98 5.95
CA VAL A 107 -18.25 -3.45 6.51
C VAL A 107 -18.25 -4.97 6.63
N HIS A 108 -17.19 -5.62 6.18
CA HIS A 108 -16.99 -7.07 6.28
C HIS A 108 -15.71 -7.39 7.04
N ALA A 109 -15.84 -8.14 8.14
CA ALA A 109 -14.70 -8.70 8.85
C ALA A 109 -14.21 -9.95 8.11
N ALA A 110 -12.98 -9.92 7.61
CA ALA A 110 -12.44 -11.03 6.81
C ALA A 110 -12.29 -12.33 7.62
N ALA A 111 -12.68 -13.43 6.99
CA ALA A 111 -12.43 -14.78 7.48
C ALA A 111 -11.01 -15.25 7.10
N SER A 112 -10.56 -14.92 5.89
CA SER A 112 -9.26 -15.32 5.35
C SER A 112 -8.16 -14.31 5.68
N VAL A 113 -6.92 -14.79 5.83
CA VAL A 113 -5.75 -13.93 6.09
C VAL A 113 -5.52 -13.02 4.88
N ASN A 114 -5.46 -11.71 5.14
CA ASN A 114 -5.18 -10.70 4.15
C ASN A 114 -4.65 -9.41 4.80
N GLU A 115 -3.89 -8.63 4.04
CA GLU A 115 -3.27 -7.40 4.53
C GLU A 115 -3.65 -6.17 3.69
N GLY A 116 -4.96 -6.07 3.38
CA GLY A 116 -5.61 -4.86 2.87
C GLY A 116 -5.02 -4.35 1.55
N GLU A 117 -5.01 -3.03 1.36
CA GLU A 117 -4.43 -2.37 0.19
C GLU A 117 -2.92 -2.57 0.01
N GLY A 118 -2.22 -3.15 0.98
CA GLY A 118 -0.85 -3.61 0.77
C GLY A 118 -0.78 -4.76 -0.23
N ASP A 119 -1.77 -5.66 -0.21
CA ASP A 119 -1.86 -6.80 -1.15
C ASP A 119 -3.00 -6.69 -2.16
N PHE A 120 -3.92 -5.73 -2.01
CA PHE A 120 -5.01 -5.50 -2.96
C PHE A 120 -4.94 -4.12 -3.58
N LEU A 121 -4.68 -4.05 -4.88
CA LEU A 121 -4.57 -2.80 -5.62
C LEU A 121 -5.73 -2.65 -6.59
N THR A 122 -6.55 -1.62 -6.37
CA THR A 122 -7.79 -1.39 -7.13
C THR A 122 -7.55 -0.51 -8.36
N LEU A 123 -7.99 -1.00 -9.51
CA LEU A 123 -8.19 -0.24 -10.74
C LEU A 123 -9.69 -0.05 -11.02
N ASP A 124 -10.05 0.68 -12.08
CA ASP A 124 -11.45 1.02 -12.41
C ASP A 124 -12.34 -0.22 -12.57
N HIS A 125 -11.79 -1.34 -13.02
CA HIS A 125 -12.53 -2.52 -13.44
C HIS A 125 -12.06 -3.83 -12.79
N VAL A 126 -10.96 -3.83 -12.04
CA VAL A 126 -10.35 -5.03 -11.47
C VAL A 126 -9.61 -4.69 -10.17
N VAL A 127 -9.54 -5.64 -9.25
CA VAL A 127 -8.58 -5.63 -8.13
C VAL A 127 -7.46 -6.60 -8.46
N LEU A 128 -6.21 -6.13 -8.40
CA LEU A 128 -5.04 -7.00 -8.42
C LEU A 128 -4.74 -7.46 -6.99
N ALA A 129 -4.50 -8.75 -6.80
CA ALA A 129 -4.34 -9.35 -5.47
C ALA A 129 -3.03 -10.14 -5.35
N GLY A 130 -2.16 -9.72 -4.45
CA GLY A 130 -0.88 -10.33 -4.12
C GLY A 130 -1.04 -11.60 -3.29
N THR A 131 -0.21 -12.60 -3.57
CA THR A 131 -0.06 -13.78 -2.71
C THR A 131 1.38 -14.28 -2.75
N GLY A 132 1.74 -15.17 -1.81
CA GLY A 132 3.05 -15.81 -1.71
C GLY A 132 3.71 -15.61 -0.36
N PHE A 133 3.40 -14.52 0.34
CA PHE A 133 4.00 -14.18 1.64
C PHE A 133 2.97 -13.84 2.72
N ARG A 134 2.04 -12.92 2.46
CA ARG A 134 1.11 -12.39 3.48
C ARG A 134 -0.34 -12.81 3.24
N THR A 135 -0.91 -12.45 2.10
CA THR A 135 -2.33 -12.72 1.80
C THR A 135 -2.56 -14.13 1.22
N ASP A 136 -3.55 -14.83 1.78
CA ASP A 136 -4.01 -16.14 1.32
C ASP A 136 -4.85 -16.01 0.05
N VAL A 137 -4.70 -16.96 -0.88
CA VAL A 137 -5.52 -17.00 -2.12
C VAL A 137 -7.03 -17.10 -1.81
N ALA A 138 -7.41 -17.68 -0.68
CA ALA A 138 -8.82 -17.73 -0.25
C ALA A 138 -9.42 -16.33 -0.03
N ALA A 139 -8.62 -15.36 0.43
CA ALA A 139 -9.05 -13.98 0.60
C ALA A 139 -9.40 -13.30 -0.73
N HIS A 140 -8.86 -13.78 -1.86
CA HIS A 140 -9.15 -13.22 -3.17
C HIS A 140 -10.59 -13.50 -3.60
N ALA A 141 -11.07 -14.73 -3.35
CA ALA A 141 -12.46 -15.11 -3.60
C ALA A 141 -13.41 -14.38 -2.64
N GLU A 142 -13.04 -14.30 -1.37
CA GLU A 142 -13.81 -13.56 -0.36
C GLU A 142 -13.96 -12.07 -0.72
N ALA A 143 -12.87 -11.41 -1.11
CA ALA A 143 -12.87 -10.03 -1.56
C ALA A 143 -13.72 -9.84 -2.84
N GLN A 144 -13.63 -10.76 -3.81
CA GLN A 144 -14.43 -10.69 -5.03
C GLN A 144 -15.93 -10.71 -4.73
N GLU A 145 -16.39 -11.68 -3.93
CA GLU A 145 -17.80 -11.85 -3.59
C GLU A 145 -18.34 -10.63 -2.82
N PHE A 146 -17.56 -10.13 -1.85
CA PHE A 146 -17.99 -9.00 -1.03
C PHE A 146 -17.97 -7.66 -1.81
N LEU A 147 -16.90 -7.40 -2.58
CA LEU A 147 -16.71 -6.13 -3.26
C LEU A 147 -17.45 -6.04 -4.60
N GLY A 148 -17.80 -7.18 -5.20
CA GLY A 148 -18.45 -7.24 -6.52
C GLY A 148 -17.52 -6.77 -7.64
N ARG A 149 -16.20 -6.97 -7.49
CA ARG A 149 -15.16 -6.59 -8.45
C ARG A 149 -14.32 -7.81 -8.80
N PRO A 150 -14.00 -8.07 -10.09
CA PRO A 150 -13.09 -9.15 -10.45
C PRO A 150 -11.76 -9.02 -9.72
N VAL A 151 -11.23 -10.14 -9.22
CA VAL A 151 -9.96 -10.20 -8.51
C VAL A 151 -8.96 -11.04 -9.30
N VAL A 152 -7.81 -10.47 -9.65
CA VAL A 152 -6.74 -11.14 -10.41
C VAL A 152 -5.59 -11.45 -9.46
N THR A 153 -5.28 -12.75 -9.32
CA THR A 153 -4.20 -13.22 -8.46
C THR A 153 -2.82 -13.02 -9.10
N LEU A 154 -1.90 -12.40 -8.37
CA LEU A 154 -0.50 -12.20 -8.71
C LEU A 154 0.39 -12.81 -7.62
N ARG A 155 1.27 -13.73 -8.00
CA ARG A 155 2.17 -14.41 -7.08
C ARG A 155 3.52 -13.69 -7.01
N LEU A 156 3.83 -13.17 -5.83
CA LEU A 156 5.12 -12.62 -5.46
C LEU A 156 6.11 -13.77 -5.18
N VAL A 157 7.38 -13.58 -5.56
CA VAL A 157 8.43 -14.61 -5.44
C VAL A 157 9.70 -14.12 -4.76
N ASP A 158 9.81 -12.81 -4.53
CA ASP A 158 10.96 -12.19 -3.87
C ASP A 158 10.51 -11.62 -2.51
N PRO A 159 11.08 -12.10 -1.38
CA PRO A 159 10.63 -11.71 -0.04
C PRO A 159 10.92 -10.24 0.29
N ARG A 160 11.76 -9.54 -0.49
CA ARG A 160 11.93 -8.09 -0.35
C ARG A 160 10.66 -7.33 -0.76
N PHE A 161 9.88 -7.94 -1.65
CA PHE A 161 8.60 -7.40 -2.13
C PHE A 161 7.45 -8.25 -1.61
N TYR A 162 7.31 -8.31 -0.28
CA TYR A 162 6.41 -9.23 0.41
C TYR A 162 4.93 -8.81 0.36
N HIS A 163 4.67 -7.55 0.01
CA HIS A 163 3.35 -6.99 -0.31
C HIS A 163 3.29 -6.55 -1.77
N LEU A 164 2.12 -6.67 -2.40
CA LEU A 164 1.94 -6.28 -3.79
C LEU A 164 2.31 -4.81 -4.04
N ASP A 165 1.94 -3.91 -3.13
CA ASP A 165 2.19 -2.47 -3.21
C ASP A 165 3.67 -2.07 -3.15
N THR A 166 4.56 -2.99 -2.78
CA THR A 166 6.02 -2.75 -2.82
C THR A 166 6.61 -3.01 -4.21
N ALA A 167 5.88 -3.70 -5.08
CA ALA A 167 6.33 -4.10 -6.42
C ALA A 167 5.41 -3.68 -7.57
N LEU A 168 4.26 -3.07 -7.26
CA LEU A 168 3.30 -2.60 -8.24
C LEU A 168 2.48 -1.45 -7.64
N PHE A 169 2.17 -0.43 -8.45
CA PHE A 169 1.11 0.53 -8.11
C PHE A 169 0.25 0.88 -9.33
N PRO A 170 -1.06 1.16 -9.16
CA PRO A 170 -1.89 1.75 -10.20
C PRO A 170 -1.42 3.17 -10.53
N LEU A 171 -1.13 3.43 -11.81
CA LEU A 171 -0.84 4.79 -12.30
C LEU A 171 -2.12 5.60 -12.47
N ASP A 172 -3.16 4.93 -12.93
CA ASP A 172 -4.48 5.46 -13.14
C ASP A 172 -5.51 4.32 -12.99
N GLY A 173 -6.73 4.54 -13.46
CA GLY A 173 -7.78 3.53 -13.41
C GLY A 173 -7.59 2.30 -14.33
N ARG A 174 -6.57 2.29 -15.19
CA ARG A 174 -6.41 1.32 -16.28
C ARG A 174 -5.00 0.77 -16.44
N ASN A 175 -3.98 1.48 -16.00
CA ASN A 175 -2.58 1.11 -16.17
C ASN A 175 -1.81 1.10 -14.84
N VAL A 176 -0.67 0.42 -14.85
CA VAL A 176 0.17 0.19 -13.67
C VAL A 176 1.64 0.50 -13.94
N ALA A 177 2.39 0.72 -12.88
CA ALA A 177 3.84 0.58 -12.88
C ALA A 177 4.21 -0.65 -12.04
N TYR A 178 5.19 -1.44 -12.46
CA TYR A 178 5.63 -2.62 -11.68
C TYR A 178 7.08 -3.03 -11.94
N PHE A 179 7.64 -3.80 -11.02
CA PHE A 179 8.96 -4.45 -11.15
C PHE A 179 8.80 -5.94 -11.49
N PRO A 180 9.13 -6.39 -12.71
CA PRO A 180 8.93 -7.77 -13.12
C PRO A 180 9.63 -8.81 -12.24
N GLY A 181 10.77 -8.46 -11.64
CA GLY A 181 11.57 -9.39 -10.82
C GLY A 181 10.88 -9.87 -9.54
N ALA A 182 9.85 -9.17 -9.08
CA ALA A 182 9.08 -9.56 -7.90
C ALA A 182 8.04 -10.67 -8.19
N PHE A 183 7.74 -10.96 -9.45
CA PHE A 183 6.59 -11.80 -9.83
C PHE A 183 6.98 -13.15 -10.45
N SER A 184 6.15 -14.15 -10.18
CA SER A 184 6.26 -15.47 -10.84
C SER A 184 6.15 -15.37 -12.36
N ALA A 185 6.64 -16.37 -13.10
CA ALA A 185 6.51 -16.39 -14.56
C ALA A 185 5.06 -16.24 -15.03
N GLY A 186 4.11 -16.98 -14.45
CA GLY A 186 2.69 -16.89 -14.81
C GLY A 186 2.09 -15.51 -14.52
N SER A 187 2.43 -14.91 -13.37
CA SER A 187 1.96 -13.56 -13.03
C SER A 187 2.52 -12.48 -13.94
N ARG A 188 3.77 -12.64 -14.43
CA ARG A 188 4.35 -11.76 -15.45
C ARG A 188 3.59 -11.87 -16.78
N GLU A 189 3.19 -13.07 -17.20
CA GLU A 189 2.36 -13.25 -18.40
C GLU A 189 1.01 -12.51 -18.26
N VAL A 190 0.35 -12.66 -17.11
CA VAL A 190 -0.91 -11.97 -16.80
C VAL A 190 -0.72 -10.46 -16.84
N LEU A 191 0.30 -9.92 -16.17
CA LEU A 191 0.59 -8.48 -16.16
C LEU A 191 0.86 -7.95 -17.57
N ARG A 192 1.65 -8.66 -18.39
CA ARG A 192 1.90 -8.25 -19.79
C ARG A 192 0.64 -8.27 -20.65
N HIS A 193 -0.28 -9.19 -20.39
CA HIS A 193 -1.54 -9.28 -21.12
C HIS A 193 -2.52 -8.17 -20.72
N LEU A 194 -2.66 -7.91 -19.42
CA LEU A 194 -3.59 -6.91 -18.91
C LEU A 194 -3.08 -5.48 -19.08
N PHE A 195 -1.76 -5.27 -18.99
CA PHE A 195 -1.12 -3.95 -18.99
C PHE A 195 0.05 -3.91 -19.98
N PRO A 196 -0.21 -3.96 -21.30
CA PRO A 196 0.84 -3.92 -22.32
C PRO A 196 1.64 -2.59 -22.30
N ASP A 197 1.03 -1.52 -21.81
CA ASP A 197 1.62 -0.17 -21.75
C ASP A 197 2.17 0.19 -20.35
N ALA A 198 2.32 -0.80 -19.46
CA ALA A 198 2.81 -0.59 -18.11
C ALA A 198 4.17 0.13 -18.06
N VAL A 199 4.38 0.91 -17.01
CA VAL A 199 5.72 1.43 -16.69
C VAL A 199 6.51 0.34 -15.99
N ILE A 200 7.69 0.01 -16.52
CA ILE A 200 8.55 -1.02 -15.95
C ILE A 200 9.64 -0.34 -15.13
N ALA A 201 9.63 -0.54 -13.81
CA ALA A 201 10.70 -0.08 -12.94
C ALA A 201 11.91 -1.02 -13.05
N ASP A 202 13.10 -0.48 -12.83
CA ASP A 202 14.31 -1.28 -12.70
C ASP A 202 14.54 -1.74 -11.25
N ALA A 203 15.62 -2.50 -11.04
CA ALA A 203 15.95 -3.04 -9.72
C ALA A 203 16.43 -1.97 -8.73
N ASP A 204 17.02 -0.87 -9.21
CA ASP A 204 17.57 0.19 -8.36
C ASP A 204 16.42 1.01 -7.76
N ASP A 205 15.43 1.39 -8.58
CA ASP A 205 14.22 2.06 -8.11
C ASP A 205 13.37 1.14 -7.20
N ALA A 206 13.28 -0.15 -7.53
CA ALA A 206 12.57 -1.12 -6.69
C ALA A 206 13.26 -1.30 -5.32
N ALA A 207 14.59 -1.30 -5.26
CA ALA A 207 15.37 -1.44 -4.03
C ALA A 207 15.21 -0.26 -3.05
N VAL A 208 14.67 0.86 -3.49
CA VAL A 208 14.37 2.02 -2.63
C VAL A 208 12.87 2.20 -2.36
N LEU A 209 12.07 1.15 -2.60
CA LEU A 209 10.61 1.14 -2.55
C LEU A 209 9.96 2.21 -3.46
N GLY A 210 10.56 2.45 -4.63
CA GLY A 210 10.03 3.40 -5.62
C GLY A 210 8.64 3.04 -6.15
N LEU A 211 8.28 1.75 -6.12
CA LEU A 211 6.96 1.27 -6.53
C LEU A 211 5.90 1.37 -5.42
N ASN A 212 6.29 1.68 -4.19
CA ASN A 212 5.35 1.94 -3.09
C ASN A 212 4.77 3.36 -3.20
N ALA A 213 4.23 3.70 -4.36
CA ALA A 213 3.79 5.04 -4.72
C ALA A 213 2.26 5.16 -4.71
N VAL A 214 1.77 6.38 -4.56
CA VAL A 214 0.35 6.70 -4.68
C VAL A 214 0.16 7.62 -5.88
N SER A 215 -0.75 7.25 -6.79
CA SER A 215 -1.15 8.11 -7.89
C SER A 215 -2.64 8.41 -7.87
N ASP A 216 -2.99 9.65 -8.19
CA ASP A 216 -4.39 10.05 -8.38
C ASP A 216 -4.85 9.99 -9.85
N GLY A 217 -3.97 9.58 -10.76
CA GLY A 217 -4.15 9.56 -12.22
C GLY A 217 -3.47 10.73 -12.95
N THR A 218 -2.96 11.73 -12.21
CA THR A 218 -2.30 12.92 -12.76
C THR A 218 -0.97 13.21 -12.07
N SER A 219 -0.95 13.09 -10.75
CA SER A 219 0.20 13.30 -9.89
C SER A 219 0.60 11.96 -9.26
N VAL A 220 1.89 11.75 -9.04
CA VAL A 220 2.46 10.54 -8.42
C VAL A 220 3.33 10.94 -7.24
N VAL A 221 2.89 10.57 -6.03
CA VAL A 221 3.65 10.71 -4.79
C VAL A 221 4.53 9.48 -4.62
N ILE A 222 5.85 9.67 -4.65
CA ILE A 222 6.84 8.59 -4.79
C ILE A 222 8.07 8.85 -3.92
N SER A 223 8.77 7.78 -3.54
CA SER A 223 10.07 7.86 -2.87
C SER A 223 11.05 8.76 -3.65
N ALA A 224 11.64 9.75 -2.96
CA ALA A 224 12.57 10.70 -3.54
C ALA A 224 13.83 10.04 -4.14
N GLU A 225 14.20 8.86 -3.66
CA GLU A 225 15.38 8.11 -4.11
C GLU A 225 15.14 7.33 -5.44
N ALA A 226 13.89 7.13 -5.85
CA ALA A 226 13.52 6.37 -7.06
C ALA A 226 13.70 7.18 -8.36
N SER A 227 14.91 7.67 -8.59
CA SER A 227 15.20 8.69 -9.61
C SER A 227 14.92 8.24 -11.05
N GLY A 228 15.10 6.95 -11.38
CA GLY A 228 14.85 6.43 -12.72
C GLY A 228 13.36 6.43 -13.04
N LEU A 229 12.57 5.88 -12.13
CA LEU A 229 11.12 5.78 -12.22
C LEU A 229 10.48 7.18 -12.22
N GLN A 230 10.96 8.09 -11.38
CA GLN A 230 10.52 9.49 -11.40
C GLN A 230 10.74 10.13 -12.78
N LEU A 231 11.88 9.90 -13.43
CA LEU A 231 12.16 10.45 -14.76
C LEU A 231 11.21 9.86 -15.82
N GLU A 232 10.96 8.56 -15.78
CA GLU A 232 10.05 7.89 -16.72
C GLU A 232 8.60 8.38 -16.54
N LEU A 233 8.14 8.55 -15.30
CA LEU A 233 6.81 9.09 -15.02
C LEU A 233 6.68 10.53 -15.54
N LYS A 234 7.69 11.38 -15.34
CA LYS A 234 7.70 12.75 -15.89
C LYS A 234 7.65 12.74 -17.42
N ARG A 235 8.39 11.84 -18.09
CA ARG A 235 8.35 11.71 -19.56
C ARG A 235 6.96 11.33 -20.08
N ARG A 236 6.18 10.61 -19.28
CA ARG A 236 4.79 10.25 -19.58
C ARG A 236 3.78 11.32 -19.19
N GLY A 237 4.23 12.46 -18.67
CA GLY A 237 3.39 13.62 -18.37
C GLY A 237 2.78 13.64 -16.97
N PHE A 238 3.19 12.73 -16.07
CA PHE A 238 2.77 12.79 -14.68
C PHE A 238 3.48 13.92 -13.92
N GLU A 239 2.75 14.58 -13.03
CA GLU A 239 3.34 15.44 -12.01
C GLU A 239 3.95 14.57 -10.91
N VAL A 240 5.28 14.55 -10.79
CA VAL A 240 5.96 13.72 -9.80
C VAL A 240 6.26 14.52 -8.54
N VAL A 241 5.77 14.03 -7.41
CA VAL A 241 5.91 14.62 -6.07
C VAL A 241 6.81 13.71 -5.22
N PRO A 242 8.12 13.99 -5.15
CA PRO A 242 9.04 13.19 -4.35
C PRO A 242 8.82 13.45 -2.85
N VAL A 243 8.89 12.39 -2.04
CA VAL A 243 8.81 12.46 -0.58
C VAL A 243 9.93 11.66 0.09
N GLU A 244 10.39 12.16 1.23
CA GLU A 244 11.39 11.51 2.08
C GLU A 244 10.70 10.61 3.11
N LEU A 245 10.98 9.31 3.10
CA LEU A 245 10.38 8.33 4.03
C LEU A 245 11.42 7.30 4.50
N SER A 246 12.69 7.71 4.60
CA SER A 246 13.81 6.81 4.91
C SER A 246 13.63 6.04 6.22
N GLU A 247 13.01 6.63 7.24
CA GLU A 247 12.81 5.98 8.54
C GLU A 247 11.68 4.95 8.51
N LEU A 248 10.56 5.25 7.83
CA LEU A 248 9.48 4.29 7.65
C LEU A 248 9.92 3.12 6.74
N ARG A 249 10.84 3.37 5.80
CA ARG A 249 11.46 2.33 4.96
C ARG A 249 12.27 1.32 5.78
N LYS A 250 12.78 1.67 6.97
CA LYS A 250 13.44 0.69 7.86
C LYS A 250 12.50 -0.39 8.37
N ALA A 251 11.19 -0.15 8.36
CA ALA A 251 10.17 -1.18 8.60
C ALA A 251 9.65 -1.82 7.30
N GLY A 252 10.18 -1.44 6.14
CA GLY A 252 9.80 -1.96 4.83
C GLY A 252 8.55 -1.30 4.23
N GLY A 253 8.25 -0.04 4.59
CA GLY A 253 7.12 0.72 4.04
C GLY A 253 7.52 2.04 3.36
N GLY A 254 6.72 2.47 2.39
CA GLY A 254 6.88 3.75 1.69
C GLY A 254 5.58 4.58 1.67
N PRO A 255 5.42 5.48 0.69
CA PRO A 255 4.23 6.35 0.60
C PRO A 255 2.91 5.58 0.60
N LYS A 256 2.80 4.52 -0.20
CA LYS A 256 1.58 3.74 -0.33
C LYS A 256 1.27 2.97 0.95
N CYS A 257 2.25 2.34 1.60
CA CYS A 257 2.02 1.62 2.85
C CYS A 257 1.38 2.50 3.92
N CYS A 258 1.77 3.78 3.99
CA CYS A 258 1.23 4.76 4.96
C CYS A 258 -0.19 5.25 4.62
N THR A 259 -0.76 4.83 3.49
CA THR A 259 -1.90 5.48 2.85
C THR A 259 -2.95 4.47 2.36
N LEU A 260 -4.07 4.42 3.08
CA LEU A 260 -5.26 3.70 2.64
C LEU A 260 -6.17 4.65 1.86
N GLU A 261 -6.51 4.34 0.61
CA GLU A 261 -7.44 5.15 -0.18
C GLU A 261 -8.89 4.73 0.04
N ILE A 262 -9.70 5.62 0.59
CA ILE A 262 -11.12 5.37 0.79
C ILE A 262 -11.88 5.64 -0.50
N ARG A 263 -12.18 4.57 -1.25
CA ARG A 263 -12.94 4.64 -2.50
C ARG A 263 -14.45 4.57 -2.24
N GLY A 264 -15.11 5.72 -2.24
CA GLY A 264 -16.57 5.87 -2.15
C GLY A 264 -17.33 5.27 -3.34
#